data_AF-A0A4V1NXP0-F1
#
_entry.id   AF-A0A4V1NXP0-F1
#
_cell.length_a   1.000
_cell.length_b   1.000
_cell.length_c   1.000
_cell.angle_alpha   90.00
_cell.angle_beta   90.00
_cell.angle_gamma   90.00
#
_symmetry.space_group_name_H-M   'P 1'
#
loop_
_entity.id
_entity.type
_entity.pdbx_description
1 polymer ?
#
loop_
_entity_poly.entity_id
_entity_poly.type
_entity_poly.pdbx_seq_one_letter_code
_entity_poly.pdbx_strand_id
1 'polypeptide(L)'
;MKTKVRFKKGDMVRVINPNNHFFDEVAEILMFDEFTNKYLLQFNNGYKCEMYHYDLVKYLSHKEQRALQKAHLFQLADLALNVNDRDWFERITKRLKDFKE
;
A
#
# COMPACT_ATOMS: atom_id res chain seq x y z
N MET A 1 -7.14 -22.76 9.63
CA MET A 1 -5.81 -22.10 9.64
C MET A 1 -5.92 -20.80 8.86
N LYS A 2 -5.81 -19.63 9.52
CA LYS A 2 -5.71 -18.35 8.81
C LYS A 2 -4.35 -18.31 8.12
N THR A 3 -4.32 -18.25 6.80
CA THR A 3 -3.11 -18.09 6.00
C THR A 3 -2.39 -16.84 6.52
N LYS A 4 -1.21 -16.99 7.14
CA LYS A 4 -0.35 -15.84 7.46
C LYS A 4 -0.03 -15.16 6.14
N VAL A 5 -0.56 -13.95 5.94
CA VAL A 5 -0.32 -13.17 4.72
C VAL A 5 1.17 -12.80 4.73
N ARG A 6 1.97 -13.47 3.90
CA ARG A 6 3.40 -13.16 3.76
C ARG A 6 3.54 -11.87 2.93
N PHE A 7 4.30 -10.90 3.43
CA PHE A 7 4.60 -9.68 2.69
C PHE A 7 5.62 -9.97 1.59
N LYS A 8 5.55 -9.23 0.49
CA LYS A 8 6.48 -9.32 -0.63
C LYS A 8 7.36 -8.08 -0.68
N LYS A 9 8.51 -8.20 -1.36
CA LYS A 9 9.35 -7.04 -1.68
C LYS A 9 8.53 -5.98 -2.42
N GLY A 10 8.65 -4.72 -1.99
CA GLY A 10 7.88 -3.58 -2.51
C GLY A 10 6.54 -3.35 -1.82
N ASP A 11 6.10 -4.24 -0.93
CA ASP A 11 4.88 -3.97 -0.15
C ASP A 11 5.14 -2.85 0.87
N MET A 12 4.22 -1.89 0.94
CA MET A 12 4.20 -0.87 1.99
C MET A 12 3.50 -1.42 3.23
N VAL A 13 4.20 -1.39 4.36
CA VAL A 13 3.74 -1.88 5.66
C VAL A 13 3.79 -0.78 6.70
N ARG A 14 2.99 -0.94 7.76
CA ARG A 14 2.99 -0.08 8.93
C ARG A 14 3.38 -0.88 10.15
N VAL A 15 4.21 -0.29 11.00
CA VAL A 15 4.66 -0.89 12.25
C VAL A 15 3.58 -0.70 13.31
N ILE A 16 3.14 -1.79 13.94
CA ILE A 16 2.06 -1.81 14.93
C ILE A 16 2.52 -2.12 16.34
N ASN A 17 3.81 -2.41 16.54
CA ASN A 17 4.34 -2.67 17.87
C ASN A 17 4.56 -1.35 18.62
N PRO A 18 3.79 -1.07 19.70
CA PRO A 18 3.87 0.20 20.42
C PRO A 18 5.19 0.40 21.18
N ASN A 19 5.95 -0.68 21.41
CA ASN A 19 7.26 -0.61 22.05
C ASN A 19 8.40 -0.35 21.04
N ASN A 20 8.09 -0.30 19.74
CA ASN A 20 9.07 -0.03 18.70
C ASN A 20 9.19 1.49 18.50
N HIS A 21 10.42 1.97 18.29
CA HIS A 21 10.68 3.39 18.00
C HIS A 21 9.96 3.88 16.74
N PHE A 22 9.70 2.98 15.78
CA PHE A 22 9.00 3.27 14.53
C PHE A 22 7.49 2.99 14.62
N PHE A 23 6.88 2.98 15.81
CA PHE A 23 5.44 2.74 15.93
C PHE A 23 4.61 3.70 15.06
N ASP A 24 3.62 3.16 14.34
CA ASP A 24 2.75 3.84 13.36
C ASP A 24 3.45 4.40 12.12
N GLU A 25 4.78 4.23 12.00
CA GLU A 25 5.54 4.59 10.81
C GLU A 25 5.33 3.59 9.66
N VAL A 26 5.53 4.10 8.45
CA VAL A 26 5.34 3.38 7.20
C VAL A 26 6.69 3.07 6.56
N ALA A 27 6.86 1.83 6.11
CA ALA A 27 8.09 1.39 5.46
C ALA A 27 7.81 0.46 4.28
N GLU A 28 8.75 0.40 3.35
CA GLU A 28 8.76 -0.55 2.24
C GLU A 28 9.50 -1.83 2.65
N ILE A 29 8.94 -2.99 2.31
CA ILE A 29 9.63 -4.28 2.45
C ILE A 29 10.71 -4.41 1.37
N LEU A 30 11.97 -4.48 1.78
CA LEU A 30 13.09 -4.71 0.85
C LEU A 30 13.31 -6.19 0.58
N MET A 31 13.24 -7.02 1.62
CA MET A 31 13.41 -8.46 1.54
C MET A 31 12.93 -9.16 2.80
N PHE A 32 12.75 -10.48 2.70
CA PHE A 32 12.53 -11.36 3.84
C PHE A 32 13.75 -12.28 3.99
N ASP A 33 14.32 -12.28 5.18
CA ASP A 33 15.41 -13.20 5.54
C ASP A 33 14.81 -14.46 6.17
N GLU A 34 15.02 -15.59 5.50
CA GLU A 34 14.50 -16.89 5.94
C GLU A 34 15.27 -17.45 7.15
N PHE A 35 16.54 -17.05 7.35
CA PHE A 35 17.36 -17.52 8.46
C PHE A 35 16.94 -16.88 9.79
N THR A 36 16.70 -15.56 9.77
CA THR A 36 16.27 -14.81 10.97
C THR A 36 14.75 -14.72 11.09
N ASN A 37 13.99 -15.10 10.06
CA ASN A 37 12.54 -14.97 9.96
C ASN A 37 12.05 -13.53 10.18
N LYS A 38 12.81 -12.56 9.62
CA LYS A 38 12.54 -11.12 9.70
C LYS A 38 12.44 -10.49 8.32
N TYR A 39 11.74 -9.36 8.26
CA TYR A 39 11.70 -8.51 7.09
C TYR A 39 12.66 -7.34 7.25
N LEU A 40 13.46 -7.07 6.22
CA LEU A 40 14.21 -5.84 6.11
C LEU A 40 13.29 -4.75 5.54
N LEU A 41 13.16 -3.66 6.27
CA LEU A 41 12.32 -2.51 5.93
C LEU A 41 13.18 -1.31 5.55
N GLN A 42 12.64 -0.43 4.72
CA GLN A 42 13.17 0.91 4.47
C GLN A 42 12.10 1.97 4.72
N PHE A 43 12.41 2.90 5.62
CA PHE A 43 11.54 4.04 5.94
C PHE A 43 11.77 5.21 4.98
N ASN A 44 10.84 6.16 4.98
CA ASN A 44 10.89 7.37 4.15
C ASN A 44 12.13 8.24 4.38
N ASN A 45 12.71 8.18 5.59
CA ASN A 45 13.96 8.88 5.92
C ASN A 45 15.22 8.13 5.45
N GLY A 46 15.07 7.02 4.73
CA GLY A 46 16.15 6.17 4.24
C GLY A 46 16.71 5.18 5.27
N TYR A 47 16.25 5.24 6.53
CA TYR A 47 16.67 4.31 7.58
C TYR A 47 16.19 2.89 7.24
N LYS A 48 17.00 1.89 7.61
CA LYS A 48 16.69 0.48 7.39
C LYS A 48 16.73 -0.28 8.69
N CYS A 49 15.76 -1.16 8.91
CA CYS A 49 15.74 -2.04 10.07
C CYS A 49 15.09 -3.38 9.76
N GLU A 50 15.38 -4.37 10.60
CA GLU A 50 14.72 -5.67 10.54
C GLU A 50 13.57 -5.74 11.54
N MET A 51 12.43 -6.29 11.12
CA MET A 51 11.26 -6.47 11.98
C MET A 51 10.60 -7.83 11.76
N TYR A 52 9.93 -8.33 12.80
CA TYR A 52 9.17 -9.57 12.70
C TYR A 52 7.83 -9.33 12.01
N HIS A 53 7.28 -10.39 11.40
CA HIS A 53 5.97 -10.34 10.75
C HIS A 53 4.85 -9.81 11.66
N TYR A 54 4.87 -10.15 12.95
CA TYR A 54 3.82 -9.79 13.91
C TYR A 54 3.87 -8.32 14.35
N ASP A 55 4.97 -7.61 14.05
CA ASP A 55 5.09 -6.17 14.29
C ASP A 55 4.54 -5.35 13.11
N LEU A 56 4.06 -5.99 12.05
CA LEU A 56 3.76 -5.37 10.76
C LEU A 56 2.33 -5.65 10.29
N VAL A 57 1.71 -4.63 9.70
CA VAL A 57 0.44 -4.75 8.98
C VAL A 57 0.55 -4.07 7.61
N LYS A 58 -0.37 -4.38 6.70
CA LYS A 58 -0.49 -3.59 5.47
C LYS A 58 -0.73 -2.12 5.82
N TYR A 59 0.00 -1.21 5.18
CA TYR A 59 -0.10 0.22 5.46
C TYR A 59 -1.54 0.73 5.35
N LEU A 60 -2.25 0.31 4.30
CA LEU A 60 -3.64 0.68 4.08
C LEU A 60 -4.56 -0.49 4.44
N SER A 61 -5.62 -0.18 5.17
CA SER A 61 -6.80 -1.05 5.26
C SER A 61 -7.46 -1.20 3.89
N HIS A 62 -8.30 -2.22 3.73
CA HIS A 62 -9.08 -2.39 2.50
C HIS A 62 -9.94 -1.15 2.17
N LYS A 63 -10.47 -0.48 3.20
CA LYS A 63 -11.25 0.75 3.04
C LYS A 63 -10.40 1.90 2.52
N GLU A 64 -9.23 2.11 3.09
CA GLU A 64 -8.30 3.17 2.67
C GLU A 64 -7.73 2.88 1.29
N GLN A 65 -7.40 1.64 0.99
CA GLN A 65 -6.95 1.22 -0.34
C GLN A 65 -8.03 1.48 -1.39
N ARG A 66 -9.30 1.14 -1.10
CA ARG A 66 -10.44 1.43 -1.99
C ARG A 66 -10.63 2.94 -2.19
N ALA A 67 -10.48 3.73 -1.12
CA ALA A 67 -10.56 5.19 -1.20
C ALA A 67 -9.43 5.79 -2.05
N LEU A 68 -8.18 5.32 -1.87
CA LEU A 68 -7.02 5.78 -2.65
C LEU A 68 -7.17 5.41 -4.14
N GLN A 69 -7.63 4.19 -4.45
CA GLN A 69 -7.90 3.78 -5.83
C GLN A 69 -8.97 4.66 -6.48
N LYS A 70 -10.04 4.98 -5.74
CA LYS A 70 -11.07 5.90 -6.22
C LYS A 70 -10.51 7.30 -6.50
N ALA A 71 -9.71 7.85 -5.58
CA ALA A 71 -9.06 9.15 -5.76
C ALA A 71 -8.13 9.17 -6.98
N HIS A 72 -7.34 8.11 -7.17
CA HIS A 72 -6.47 7.96 -8.33
C HIS A 72 -7.26 7.91 -9.65
N LEU A 73 -8.37 7.17 -9.69
CA LEU A 73 -9.24 7.14 -10.88
C LEU A 73 -9.83 8.52 -11.19
N PHE A 74 -10.19 9.33 -10.18
CA PHE A 74 -10.61 10.72 -10.43
C PHE A 74 -9.50 11.57 -11.05
N GLN A 75 -8.27 11.47 -10.55
CA GLN A 75 -7.13 12.19 -11.12
C GLN A 75 -6.84 11.78 -12.56
N LEU A 76 -6.95 10.49 -12.87
CA LEU A 76 -6.78 10.00 -14.24
C LEU A 76 -7.91 10.48 -15.17
N ALA A 77 -9.14 10.55 -14.66
CA ALA A 77 -10.27 11.06 -15.45
C ALA A 77 -10.06 12.54 -15.80
N ASP A 78 -9.59 13.35 -14.85
CA ASP A 78 -9.25 14.75 -15.07
C ASP A 78 -8.12 14.90 -16.10
N LEU A 79 -7.06 14.09 -15.98
CA LEU A 79 -5.97 14.07 -16.96
C LEU A 79 -6.46 13.68 -18.37
N ALA A 80 -7.35 12.70 -18.48
CA ALA A 80 -7.93 12.28 -19.76
C ALA A 80 -8.68 13.43 -20.46
N LEU A 81 -9.43 14.24 -19.70
CA LEU A 81 -10.08 15.44 -20.21
C LEU A 81 -9.05 16.49 -20.66
N ASN A 82 -7.99 16.71 -19.87
CA ASN A 82 -6.92 17.67 -20.21
C ASN A 82 -6.18 17.32 -21.51
N VAL A 83 -6.04 16.02 -21.84
CA VAL A 83 -5.43 15.57 -23.10
C VAL A 83 -6.44 15.30 -24.21
N ASN A 84 -7.73 15.62 -24.00
CA ASN A 84 -8.84 15.39 -24.93
C ASN A 84 -9.05 13.91 -25.37
N ASP A 85 -8.63 12.95 -24.55
CA ASP A 85 -8.87 11.51 -24.81
C ASP A 85 -10.20 11.07 -24.19
N ARG A 86 -11.26 11.15 -25.01
CA ARG A 86 -12.64 10.81 -24.60
C ARG A 86 -12.81 9.33 -24.32
N ASP A 87 -12.21 8.45 -25.13
CA ASP A 87 -12.34 7.01 -24.94
C ASP A 87 -11.69 6.58 -23.63
N TRP A 88 -10.56 7.17 -23.27
CA TRP A 88 -9.91 6.92 -21.99
C TRP A 88 -10.74 7.42 -20.81
N PHE A 89 -11.30 8.63 -20.91
CA PHE A 89 -12.20 9.17 -19.90
C PHE A 89 -13.41 8.26 -19.65
N GLU A 90 -14.07 7.77 -20.70
CA GLU A 90 -15.22 6.87 -20.58
C GLU A 90 -14.87 5.54 -19.91
N ARG A 91 -13.71 4.94 -20.26
CA ARG A 91 -13.21 3.72 -19.61
C ARG A 91 -12.98 3.92 -18.11
N ILE A 92 -12.40 5.04 -17.71
CA ILE A 92 -12.16 5.37 -16.30
C ILE A 92 -13.49 5.60 -15.57
N THR A 93 -14.40 6.37 -16.18
CA THR A 93 -15.71 6.69 -15.60
C THR A 93 -16.56 5.44 -15.39
N LYS A 94 -16.46 4.45 -16.29
CA LYS A 94 -17.11 3.15 -16.12
C LYS A 94 -16.59 2.43 -14.87
N ARG A 95 -15.27 2.40 -14.65
CA ARG A 95 -14.66 1.80 -13.45
C ARG A 95 -15.03 2.56 -12.16
N LEU A 96 -15.16 3.89 -12.21
CA LEU A 96 -15.61 4.68 -11.07
C LEU A 96 -17.03 4.33 -10.60
N LYS A 97 -17.89 3.80 -11.48
CA LYS A 97 -19.24 3.35 -11.10
C LYS A 97 -19.20 2.15 -10.15
N ASP A 98 -18.18 1.31 -10.22
CA ASP A 98 -17.99 0.15 -9.33
C ASP A 98 -17.62 0.55 -7.88
N PHE A 99 -17.35 1.84 -7.66
CA PHE A 99 -17.07 2.43 -6.34
C PHE A 99 -18.27 3.22 -5.77
N LYS A 100 -19.45 3.12 -6.38
CA LYS A 100 -20.73 3.61 -5.82
C LYS A 100 -21.38 2.53 -4.96
N GLU A 101 -20.73 2.17 -3.86
CA GLU A 101 -21.30 1.39 -2.74
C GLU A 101 -20.64 1.81 -1.43
#